data_AF-A0A846CVU6-F1
#
_entry.id   AF-A0A846CVU6-F1
#
_cell.length_a   1.000
_cell.length_b   1.000
_cell.length_c   1.000
_cell.angle_alpha   90.00
_cell.angle_beta   90.00
_cell.angle_gamma   90.00
#
_symmetry.space_group_name_H-M   'P 1'
#
loop_
_entity.id
_entity.type
_entity.pdbx_description
1 polymer ?
#
loop_
_entity_poly.entity_id
_entity_poly.type
_entity_poly.pdbx_seq_one_letter_code
_entity_poly.pdbx_strand_id
1 'polypeptide(L)'
;MNGGSGNDELTGGGSIDLFIFNTNQEFDSDDIGTDVITDFNSGQDRILLDLRTFTALDSSPGIGLSEDDFAIVSSVDDGAISEAEIVYNSVSGALYYNPNGTEDGFGIGGEFVNLGGGTDLVAGDFQVR
;
A
#
# COMPACT_ATOMS: atom_id res chain seq x y z
N MET A 1 4.09 -5.97 12.31
CA MET A 1 5.30 -6.45 11.63
C MET A 1 5.79 -5.34 10.72
N ASN A 2 7.09 -5.09 10.69
CA ASN A 2 7.73 -4.15 9.77
C ASN A 2 8.89 -4.93 9.15
N GLY A 3 8.95 -4.99 7.81
CA GLY A 3 10.05 -5.63 7.08
C GLY A 3 11.36 -4.90 7.31
N GLY A 4 11.29 -3.57 7.25
CA GLY A 4 12.44 -2.69 7.41
C GLY A 4 12.68 -1.96 6.10
N SER A 5 13.93 -1.99 5.66
CA SER A 5 14.36 -1.34 4.42
C SER A 5 14.70 -2.41 3.38
N GLY A 6 14.33 -2.14 2.12
CA GLY A 6 14.48 -3.09 1.03
C GLY A 6 13.31 -4.06 0.92
N ASN A 7 13.52 -5.17 0.22
CA ASN A 7 12.46 -6.13 -0.11
C ASN A 7 12.43 -7.26 0.91
N ASP A 8 11.31 -7.39 1.62
CA ASP A 8 11.10 -8.40 2.65
C ASP A 8 9.96 -9.38 2.29
N GLU A 9 9.97 -10.56 2.92
CA GLU A 9 8.86 -11.52 2.89
C GLU A 9 8.21 -11.52 4.28
N LEU A 10 6.93 -11.14 4.33
CA LEU A 10 6.17 -10.94 5.57
C LEU A 10 5.02 -11.95 5.67
N THR A 11 5.00 -12.69 6.78
CA THR A 11 3.98 -13.72 7.06
C THR A 11 3.43 -13.50 8.47
N GLY A 12 2.11 -13.32 8.58
CA GLY A 12 1.42 -13.08 9.87
C GLY A 12 0.94 -14.36 10.56
N GLY A 13 0.54 -15.35 9.78
CA GLY A 13 -0.06 -16.59 10.24
C GLY A 13 -1.57 -16.44 10.47
N GLY A 14 -2.10 -17.17 11.45
CA GLY A 14 -3.55 -17.21 11.70
C GLY A 14 -4.09 -16.13 12.64
N SER A 15 -3.28 -15.13 13.01
CA SER A 15 -3.65 -14.10 14.00
C SER A 15 -4.21 -12.84 13.33
N ILE A 16 -4.57 -11.81 14.11
CA ILE A 16 -4.86 -10.49 13.55
C ILE A 16 -3.53 -9.77 13.42
N ASP A 17 -3.09 -9.56 12.19
CA ASP A 17 -1.77 -9.03 11.89
C ASP A 17 -1.82 -7.59 11.40
N LEU A 18 -0.78 -6.83 11.75
CA LEU A 18 -0.60 -5.44 11.35
C LEU A 18 0.72 -5.29 10.61
N PHE A 19 0.70 -5.07 9.30
CA PHE A 19 1.87 -4.85 8.46
C PHE A 19 2.14 -3.34 8.37
N ILE A 20 3.33 -2.90 8.78
CA ILE A 20 3.65 -1.49 9.05
C ILE A 20 4.66 -0.99 8.03
N PHE A 21 4.29 0.03 7.27
CA PHE A 21 5.13 0.73 6.31
C PHE A 21 5.44 2.13 6.84
N ASN A 22 6.67 2.30 7.37
CA ASN A 22 7.15 3.56 7.94
C ASN A 22 8.68 3.67 7.83
N THR A 23 9.15 4.52 6.94
CA THR A 23 10.59 4.86 6.82
C THR A 23 10.99 6.06 7.71
N ASN A 24 10.01 6.78 8.28
CA ASN A 24 10.17 8.07 8.97
C ASN A 24 10.76 9.18 8.08
N GLN A 25 10.79 8.97 6.77
CA GLN A 25 11.17 9.92 5.72
C GLN A 25 10.08 9.87 4.64
N GLU A 26 10.10 10.83 3.70
CA GLU A 26 9.24 10.77 2.51
C GLU A 26 9.51 9.48 1.71
N PHE A 27 8.50 9.00 0.99
CA PHE A 27 8.60 7.79 0.17
C PHE A 27 9.81 7.85 -0.75
N ASP A 28 10.62 6.80 -0.69
CA ASP A 28 11.74 6.54 -1.57
C ASP A 28 11.74 5.03 -1.84
N SER A 29 11.71 4.65 -3.12
CA SER A 29 11.58 3.25 -3.54
C SER A 29 12.74 2.38 -3.09
N ASP A 30 13.94 2.95 -2.93
CA ASP A 30 15.12 2.19 -2.50
C ASP A 30 15.11 1.97 -0.98
N ASP A 31 14.53 2.88 -0.20
CA ASP A 31 14.39 2.73 1.25
C ASP A 31 13.24 1.79 1.61
N ILE A 32 12.03 2.03 1.08
CA ILE A 32 10.84 1.24 1.42
C ILE A 32 10.83 -0.15 0.77
N GLY A 33 11.47 -0.28 -0.40
CA GLY A 33 11.49 -1.52 -1.18
C GLY A 33 10.11 -1.99 -1.65
N THR A 34 10.05 -3.25 -2.07
CA THR A 34 8.82 -3.95 -2.46
C THR A 34 8.71 -5.24 -1.66
N ASP A 35 7.85 -5.22 -0.65
CA ASP A 35 7.62 -6.35 0.24
C ASP A 35 6.61 -7.35 -0.34
N VAL A 36 6.74 -8.62 0.02
CA VAL A 36 5.76 -9.66 -0.29
C VAL A 36 5.05 -10.06 0.99
N ILE A 37 3.73 -9.86 1.06
CA ILE A 37 2.91 -10.38 2.17
C ILE A 37 2.26 -11.69 1.72
N THR A 38 2.60 -12.78 2.38
CA THR A 38 2.31 -14.14 1.87
C THR A 38 0.92 -14.66 2.23
N ASP A 39 0.27 -14.10 3.25
CA ASP A 39 -0.94 -14.66 3.86
C ASP A 39 -1.93 -13.60 4.34
N PHE A 40 -1.97 -12.44 3.68
CA PHE A 40 -2.89 -11.36 4.02
C PHE A 40 -4.36 -11.82 3.96
N ASN A 41 -5.10 -11.54 5.03
CA ASN A 41 -6.52 -11.88 5.15
C ASN A 41 -7.37 -10.61 5.37
N SER A 42 -8.05 -10.14 4.32
CA SER A 42 -8.95 -8.97 4.40
C SER A 42 -10.03 -9.13 5.47
N GLY A 43 -10.34 -8.02 6.16
CA GLY A 43 -11.23 -7.99 7.31
C GLY A 43 -10.58 -8.45 8.62
N GLN A 44 -9.54 -9.30 8.56
CA GLN A 44 -8.76 -9.73 9.73
C GLN A 44 -7.49 -8.87 9.90
N ASP A 45 -6.64 -8.85 8.89
CA ASP A 45 -5.35 -8.18 8.93
C ASP A 45 -5.46 -6.72 8.52
N ARG A 46 -4.42 -5.94 8.82
CA ARG A 46 -4.37 -4.50 8.49
C ARG A 46 -3.01 -4.09 7.94
N ILE A 47 -3.03 -3.17 6.99
CA ILE A 47 -1.84 -2.46 6.50
C ILE A 47 -1.83 -1.07 7.13
N LEU A 48 -0.75 -0.72 7.81
CA LEU A 48 -0.54 0.60 8.41
C LEU A 48 0.42 1.41 7.56
N LEU A 49 -0.05 2.56 7.10
CA LEU A 49 0.70 3.54 6.33
C LEU A 49 1.04 4.74 7.22
N ASP A 50 2.30 5.15 7.25
CA ASP A 50 2.74 6.34 7.98
C ASP A 50 2.65 7.59 7.10
N LEU A 51 1.95 8.63 7.57
CA LEU A 51 1.75 9.86 6.79
C LEU A 51 3.04 10.66 6.54
N ARG A 52 4.15 10.34 7.22
CA ARG A 52 5.47 10.91 6.89
C ARG A 52 6.11 10.25 5.69
N THR A 53 5.77 8.98 5.44
CA THR A 53 6.23 8.23 4.28
C THR A 53 5.29 8.46 3.10
N PHE A 54 3.99 8.30 3.30
CA PHE A 54 2.96 8.47 2.26
C PHE A 54 2.38 9.89 2.33
N THR A 55 3.19 10.88 1.95
CA THR A 55 2.95 12.32 2.18
C THR A 55 1.78 12.93 1.41
N ALA A 56 1.32 12.24 0.35
CA ALA A 56 0.19 12.66 -0.49
C ALA A 56 -1.18 12.22 0.07
N LEU A 57 -1.22 11.34 1.08
CA LEU A 57 -2.47 10.90 1.68
C LEU A 57 -3.18 12.07 2.39
N ASP A 58 -4.44 12.30 2.02
CA ASP A 58 -5.31 13.28 2.68
C ASP A 58 -6.00 12.70 3.94
N SER A 59 -5.92 11.37 4.11
CA SER A 59 -6.46 10.63 5.25
C SER A 59 -5.90 11.08 6.62
N SER A 60 -6.77 11.12 7.63
CA SER A 60 -6.40 11.52 9.01
C SER A 60 -6.08 10.31 9.91
N PRO A 61 -5.07 10.43 10.80
CA PRO A 61 -4.70 9.37 11.74
C PRO A 61 -5.88 8.79 12.52
N GLY A 62 -5.94 7.46 12.61
CA GLY A 62 -6.92 6.75 13.44
C GLY A 62 -8.34 6.62 12.86
N ILE A 63 -8.62 7.16 11.69
CA ILE A 63 -9.89 6.94 10.97
C ILE A 63 -9.79 5.77 9.98
N GLY A 64 -8.60 5.55 9.41
CA GLY A 64 -8.37 4.62 8.31
C GLY A 64 -8.08 5.38 7.01
N LEU A 65 -7.85 4.64 5.93
CA LEU A 65 -7.70 5.22 4.60
C LEU A 65 -9.07 5.66 4.06
N SER A 66 -9.14 6.84 3.47
CA SER A 66 -10.32 7.32 2.76
C SER A 66 -10.63 6.41 1.57
N GLU A 67 -11.90 6.25 1.23
CA GLU A 67 -12.29 5.57 -0.01
C GLU A 67 -11.81 6.35 -1.26
N ASP A 68 -11.63 7.67 -1.14
CA ASP A 68 -11.11 8.51 -2.23
C ASP A 68 -9.58 8.30 -2.43
N ASP A 69 -8.85 7.92 -1.37
CA ASP A 69 -7.40 7.67 -1.41
C ASP A 69 -7.08 6.24 -1.88
N PHE A 70 -8.09 5.41 -2.16
CA PHE A 70 -7.93 4.01 -2.53
C PHE A 70 -8.63 3.63 -3.83
N ALA A 71 -7.91 2.98 -4.75
CA ALA A 71 -8.48 2.44 -5.96
C ALA A 71 -8.08 0.99 -6.20
N ILE A 72 -8.99 0.21 -6.81
CA ILE A 72 -8.69 -1.13 -7.32
C ILE A 72 -8.69 -1.07 -8.85
N VAL A 73 -7.59 -1.53 -9.44
CA VAL A 73 -7.37 -1.58 -10.89
C VAL A 73 -7.06 -3.00 -11.35
N SER A 74 -6.95 -3.17 -12.67
CA SER A 74 -6.63 -4.46 -13.31
C SER A 74 -5.31 -4.46 -14.10
N SER A 75 -4.66 -3.30 -14.20
CA SER A 75 -3.39 -3.14 -14.92
C SER A 75 -2.51 -2.09 -14.24
N VAL A 76 -1.20 -2.17 -14.50
CA VAL A 76 -0.24 -1.16 -14.03
C VAL A 76 -0.50 0.19 -14.69
N ASP A 77 -0.85 0.18 -15.98
CA ASP A 77 -1.12 1.40 -16.74
C ASP A 77 -2.30 2.18 -16.16
N ASP A 78 -3.39 1.50 -15.78
CA ASP A 78 -4.54 2.15 -15.12
C ASP A 78 -4.15 2.72 -13.75
N GLY A 79 -3.28 2.02 -13.01
CA GLY A 79 -2.84 2.46 -11.69
C GLY A 79 -1.90 3.65 -11.74
N ALA A 80 -1.04 3.71 -12.76
CA ALA A 80 -0.09 4.79 -13.00
C ALA A 80 -0.73 6.12 -13.45
N ILE A 81 -2.06 6.17 -13.61
CA ILE A 81 -2.83 7.38 -13.91
C ILE A 81 -4.07 7.51 -13.00
N SER A 82 -4.10 6.79 -11.89
CA SER A 82 -5.21 6.80 -10.93
C SER A 82 -5.27 8.12 -10.17
N GLU A 83 -6.46 8.62 -9.85
CA GLU A 83 -6.59 9.76 -8.92
C GLU A 83 -6.24 9.39 -7.48
N ALA A 84 -6.47 8.13 -7.07
CA ALA A 84 -6.15 7.63 -5.73
C ALA A 84 -4.65 7.46 -5.49
N GLU A 85 -4.20 7.79 -4.28
CA GLU A 85 -2.81 7.66 -3.85
C GLU A 85 -2.40 6.22 -3.54
N ILE A 86 -3.32 5.35 -3.13
CA ILE A 86 -3.05 3.93 -2.89
C ILE A 86 -3.83 3.11 -3.90
N VAL A 87 -3.10 2.40 -4.75
CA VAL A 87 -3.69 1.70 -5.88
C VAL A 87 -3.37 0.22 -5.81
N TYR A 88 -4.40 -0.61 -5.76
CA TYR A 88 -4.29 -2.06 -5.74
C TYR A 88 -4.58 -2.66 -7.11
N ASN A 89 -3.60 -3.35 -7.70
CA ASN A 89 -3.83 -4.18 -8.86
C ASN A 89 -4.27 -5.58 -8.43
N SER A 90 -5.58 -5.83 -8.49
CA SER A 90 -6.20 -7.10 -8.10
C SER A 90 -5.73 -8.32 -8.91
N VAL A 91 -5.17 -8.11 -10.10
CA VAL A 91 -4.68 -9.19 -10.97
C VAL A 91 -3.28 -9.65 -10.55
N SER A 92 -2.37 -8.71 -10.27
CA SER A 92 -1.00 -9.04 -9.87
C SER A 92 -0.81 -9.17 -8.36
N GLY A 93 -1.69 -8.56 -7.56
CA GLY A 93 -1.52 -8.41 -6.12
C GLY A 93 -0.67 -7.20 -5.73
N ALA A 94 -0.19 -6.42 -6.70
CA ALA A 94 0.69 -5.29 -6.45
C ALA A 94 -0.09 -4.09 -5.88
N LEU A 95 0.48 -3.47 -4.85
CA LEU A 95 -0.02 -2.28 -4.20
C LEU A 95 0.99 -1.16 -4.43
N TYR A 96 0.49 -0.07 -5.00
CA TYR A 96 1.27 1.08 -5.44
C TYR A 96 0.93 2.31 -4.61
N TYR A 97 1.95 3.14 -4.39
CA TYR A 97 1.78 4.52 -3.99
C TYR A 97 1.85 5.42 -5.22
N ASN A 98 0.83 6.25 -5.45
CA ASN A 98 0.69 7.13 -6.60
C ASN A 98 0.54 8.63 -6.19
N PRO A 99 1.61 9.28 -5.74
CA PRO A 99 1.57 10.67 -5.25
C PRO A 99 1.31 11.74 -6.32
N ASN A 100 1.47 11.43 -7.61
CA ASN A 100 1.31 12.36 -8.73
C ASN A 100 -0.03 12.22 -9.46
N GLY A 101 -0.95 11.39 -8.93
CA GLY A 101 -2.31 11.25 -9.43
C GLY A 101 -2.37 10.83 -10.90
N THR A 102 -3.02 11.65 -11.73
CA THR A 102 -3.27 11.35 -13.15
C THR A 102 -2.11 11.68 -14.09
N GLU A 103 -0.98 12.18 -13.57
CA GLU A 103 0.24 12.34 -14.37
C GLU A 103 0.86 10.98 -14.69
N ASP A 104 1.42 10.80 -15.89
CA ASP A 104 1.98 9.52 -16.33
C ASP A 104 3.01 8.93 -15.34
N GLY A 105 2.75 7.72 -14.85
CA GLY A 105 3.64 6.99 -13.95
C GLY A 105 3.34 7.28 -12.47
N PHE A 106 4.10 6.67 -11.56
CA PHE A 106 3.89 6.85 -10.12
C PHE A 106 4.69 8.01 -9.49
N GLY A 107 5.33 8.87 -10.30
CA GLY A 107 6.13 9.99 -9.79
C GLY A 107 7.28 9.51 -8.89
N ILE A 108 7.31 9.95 -7.63
CA ILE A 108 8.25 9.44 -6.61
C ILE A 108 7.80 8.12 -5.97
N GLY A 109 6.53 7.74 -6.19
CA GLY A 109 5.94 6.51 -5.69
C GLY A 109 6.30 5.28 -6.52
N GLY A 110 5.54 4.21 -6.32
CA GLY A 110 5.78 2.92 -6.96
C GLY A 110 5.19 1.76 -6.18
N GLU A 111 5.50 0.54 -6.61
CA GLU A 111 5.10 -0.69 -5.91
C GLU A 111 5.87 -0.79 -4.59
N PHE A 112 5.14 -0.95 -3.49
CA PHE A 112 5.75 -1.14 -2.16
C PHE A 112 5.31 -2.43 -1.48
N VAL A 113 4.22 -3.06 -1.95
CA VAL A 113 3.74 -4.36 -1.48
C VAL A 113 3.23 -5.21 -2.63
N ASN A 114 3.43 -6.51 -2.52
CA ASN A 114 2.75 -7.53 -3.31
C ASN A 114 2.02 -8.52 -2.39
N LEU A 115 0.70 -8.64 -2.55
CA LEU A 115 -0.17 -9.54 -1.79
C LEU A 115 -0.46 -10.86 -2.52
N GLY A 116 0.06 -11.04 -3.73
CA GLY A 116 -0.35 -12.08 -4.66
C GLY A 116 -1.69 -11.77 -5.35
N GLY A 117 -1.79 -12.16 -6.62
CA GLY A 117 -2.98 -11.91 -7.43
C GLY A 117 -4.23 -12.58 -6.88
N GLY A 118 -5.35 -11.86 -6.90
CA GLY A 118 -6.65 -12.34 -6.42
C GLY A 118 -6.86 -12.25 -4.90
N THR A 119 -5.91 -11.68 -4.15
CA THR A 119 -6.11 -11.36 -2.73
C THR A 119 -7.20 -10.29 -2.60
N ASP A 120 -8.17 -10.51 -1.72
CA ASP A 120 -9.17 -9.49 -1.39
C ASP A 120 -8.48 -8.36 -0.61
N LEU A 121 -8.76 -7.12 -0.99
CA LEU A 121 -8.25 -5.92 -0.30
C LEU A 121 -9.25 -4.79 -0.48
N VAL A 122 -9.61 -4.11 0.61
CA VAL A 122 -10.50 -2.95 0.61
C VAL A 122 -9.91 -1.79 1.42
N ALA A 123 -10.40 -0.56 1.23
CA ALA A 123 -9.94 0.61 1.98
C ALA A 123 -10.00 0.41 3.51
N GLY A 124 -11.01 -0.33 4.00
CA GLY A 124 -11.16 -0.68 5.42
C GLY A 124 -10.08 -1.60 6.00
N ASP A 125 -9.22 -2.18 5.17
CA ASP A 125 -8.05 -2.96 5.58
C ASP A 125 -6.84 -2.06 5.93
N PHE A 126 -6.94 -0.75 5.70
CA PHE A 126 -5.87 0.19 5.95
C PHE A 126 -6.07 0.98 7.25
N GLN A 127 -4.93 1.31 7.86
CA GLN A 127 -4.82 2.30 8.94
C GLN A 127 -3.79 3.35 8.54
N VAL A 128 -4.01 4.59 8.94
CA VAL A 128 -3.04 5.67 8.78
C VAL A 128 -2.66 6.23 10.14
N ARG A 129 -1.41 6.69 10.28
CA ARG A 129 -0.91 7.32 11.50
C ARG A 129 -0.03 8.53 11.26
#